data_AF-A0AAU7T8Z5-F1
#
_entry.id   AF-A0AAU7T8Z5-F1
#
_cell.length_a   1.000
_cell.length_b   1.000
_cell.length_c   1.000
_cell.angle_alpha   90.00
_cell.angle_beta   90.00
_cell.angle_gamma   90.00
#
_symmetry.space_group_name_H-M   'P 1'
#
loop_
_entity.id
_entity.type
_entity.pdbx_description
1 polymer ?
#
loop_
_entity_poly.entity_id
_entity_poly.type
_entity_poly.pdbx_seq_one_letter_code
_entity_poly.pdbx_strand_id
1 'polypeptide(L)'
;MPHAVSHAVPDEVADAARARLAEWLTAQAPEPELGATPEELAGWVVYQVQEYLLVVPPGYANLLFLIGAHGIVSFAPSERTVADAMAAAR
;
A
#
# COMPACT_ATOMS: atom_id res chain seq x y z
N MET A 1 -24.02 -0.90 -7.83
CA MET A 1 -22.83 -1.17 -7.02
C MET A 1 -22.02 0.12 -6.98
N PRO A 2 -21.83 0.79 -5.83
CA PRO A 2 -20.96 1.96 -5.78
C PRO A 2 -19.53 1.47 -6.07
N HIS A 3 -18.99 1.88 -7.21
CA HIS A 3 -17.58 1.71 -7.52
C HIS A 3 -16.83 2.55 -6.49
N ALA A 4 -16.00 1.92 -5.65
CA ALA A 4 -15.12 2.65 -4.75
C ALA A 4 -14.26 3.59 -5.62
N VAL A 5 -14.53 4.89 -5.52
CA VAL A 5 -13.82 5.88 -6.32
C VAL A 5 -12.45 6.06 -5.67
N SER A 6 -11.43 5.46 -6.27
CA SER A 6 -10.04 5.66 -5.86
C SER A 6 -9.65 7.11 -6.18
N HIS A 7 -9.64 7.98 -5.17
CA HIS A 7 -9.09 9.32 -5.28
C HIS A 7 -7.63 9.31 -4.87
N ALA A 8 -6.80 10.06 -5.61
CA ALA A 8 -5.46 10.40 -5.14
C ALA A 8 -5.59 11.14 -3.81
N VAL A 9 -4.83 10.72 -2.80
CA VAL A 9 -4.83 11.35 -1.48
C VAL A 9 -3.96 12.61 -1.48
N PRO A 10 -4.15 13.52 -0.51
CA PRO A 10 -3.20 14.61 -0.26
C PRO A 10 -1.77 14.06 -0.08
N ASP A 11 -0.77 14.83 -0.51
CA ASP A 11 0.64 14.41 -0.49
C ASP A 11 1.11 14.00 0.91
N GLU A 12 0.67 14.72 1.96
CA GLU A 12 0.98 14.38 3.36
C GLU A 12 0.50 12.98 3.77
N VAL A 13 -0.67 12.56 3.28
CA VAL A 13 -1.24 11.24 3.54
C VAL A 13 -0.51 10.19 2.72
N ALA A 14 -0.15 10.51 1.47
CA ALA A 14 0.65 9.63 0.63
C ALA A 14 2.02 9.37 1.25
N ASP A 15 2.68 10.41 1.77
CA ASP A 15 4.00 10.31 2.40
C ASP A 15 3.94 9.51 3.69
N ALA A 16 2.91 9.72 4.52
CA ALA A 16 2.69 8.91 5.71
C ALA A 16 2.46 7.42 5.36
N ALA A 17 1.71 7.15 4.27
CA ALA A 17 1.46 5.79 3.80
C ALA A 17 2.76 5.12 3.34
N ARG A 18 3.58 5.83 2.55
CA ARG A 18 4.90 5.36 2.09
C ARG A 18 5.86 5.13 3.24
N ALA A 19 5.90 6.04 4.22
CA ALA A 19 6.73 5.86 5.41
C ALA A 19 6.36 4.59 6.18
N ARG A 20 5.07 4.38 6.43
CA ARG A 20 4.58 3.17 7.10
C ARG A 20 4.85 1.90 6.29
N LEU A 21 4.76 1.96 4.96
CA LEU A 21 5.10 0.85 4.08
C LEU A 21 6.61 0.54 4.10
N ALA A 22 7.46 1.57 4.08
CA ALA A 22 8.90 1.45 4.19
C ALA A 22 9.31 0.76 5.50
N GLU A 23 8.72 1.16 6.63
CA GLU A 23 8.94 0.51 7.92
C GLU A 23 8.56 -0.97 7.89
N TRP A 24 7.40 -1.30 7.31
CA TRP A 24 6.95 -2.69 7.21
C TRP A 24 7.84 -3.52 6.27
N LEU A 25 8.20 -3.00 5.10
CA LEU A 25 9.10 -3.68 4.16
C LEU A 25 10.48 -3.92 4.80
N THR A 26 10.99 -2.94 5.53
CA THR A 26 12.25 -3.04 6.27
C THR A 26 12.16 -4.08 7.39
N ALA A 27 11.05 -4.15 8.11
CA ALA A 27 10.83 -5.16 9.15
C ALA A 27 10.72 -6.60 8.58
N GLN A 28 10.28 -6.73 7.33
CA GLN A 28 10.18 -8.01 6.62
C GLN A 28 11.47 -8.39 5.89
N ALA A 29 12.40 -7.45 5.73
CA ALA A 29 13.67 -7.70 5.08
C ALA A 29 14.57 -8.59 5.96
N PRO A 30 15.30 -9.56 5.39
CA PRO A 30 16.24 -10.38 6.15
C PRO A 30 17.38 -9.54 6.74
N GLU A 31 17.71 -8.41 6.10
CA GLU A 31 18.74 -7.46 6.53
C GLU A 31 18.17 -6.02 6.41
N PRO A 32 18.45 -5.12 7.38
CA PRO A 32 17.89 -3.76 7.37
C PRO A 32 18.31 -2.93 6.15
N GLU A 33 19.51 -3.18 5.63
CA GLU A 33 20.10 -2.55 4.45
C GLU A 33 19.48 -3.04 3.13
N LEU A 34 18.66 -4.10 3.18
CA LEU A 34 17.78 -4.56 2.09
C LEU A 34 16.33 -4.08 2.28
N GLY A 35 16.05 -3.31 3.33
CA GLY A 35 14.76 -2.67 3.56
C GLY A 35 14.46 -1.57 2.54
N ALA A 36 13.20 -1.16 2.49
CA ALA A 36 12.79 -0.06 1.62
C ALA A 36 12.80 1.26 2.41
N THR A 37 13.21 2.34 1.77
CA THR A 37 13.15 3.70 2.33
C THR A 37 11.94 4.47 1.80
N PRO A 38 11.42 5.47 2.55
CA PRO A 38 10.34 6.32 2.07
C PRO A 38 10.70 7.05 0.76
N GLU A 39 11.98 7.38 0.57
CA GLU A 39 12.51 8.04 -0.62
C GLU A 39 12.40 7.14 -1.87
N GLU A 40 12.69 5.85 -1.74
CA GLU A 40 12.49 4.86 -2.82
C GLU A 40 11.01 4.67 -3.17
N LEU A 41 10.13 4.88 -2.19
CA LEU A 41 8.68 4.79 -2.36
C LEU A 41 8.03 6.11 -2.82
N ALA A 42 8.79 7.21 -2.93
CA ALA A 42 8.25 8.53 -3.28
C ALA A 42 7.52 8.54 -4.64
N GLY A 43 7.95 7.70 -5.58
CA GLY A 43 7.32 7.54 -6.90
C GLY A 43 6.08 6.65 -6.91
N TRP A 44 5.68 6.06 -5.78
CA TRP A 44 4.57 5.11 -5.70
C TRP A 44 3.27 5.87 -5.52
N VAL A 45 2.24 5.49 -6.26
CA VAL A 45 0.95 6.19 -6.21
C VAL A 45 0.14 5.66 -5.03
N VAL A 46 -0.45 6.57 -4.26
CA VAL A 46 -1.32 6.21 -3.12
C VAL A 46 -2.75 6.63 -3.43
N TYR A 47 -3.67 5.68 -3.30
CA TYR A 47 -5.10 5.89 -3.46
C TYR A 47 -5.83 5.65 -2.15
N GLN A 48 -6.82 6.48 -1.84
CA GLN A 48 -7.75 6.17 -0.76
C GLN A 48 -8.80 5.18 -1.25
N VAL A 49 -9.01 4.11 -0.48
CA VAL A 49 -10.09 3.15 -0.72
C VAL A 49 -10.84 2.94 0.59
N GLN A 50 -11.97 3.64 0.74
CA GLN A 50 -12.71 3.72 2.00
C GLN A 50 -11.85 4.28 3.15
N GLU A 51 -11.59 3.45 4.16
CA GLU A 51 -10.75 3.73 5.34
C GLU A 51 -9.29 3.25 5.18
N TYR A 52 -8.97 2.61 4.05
CA TYR A 52 -7.65 2.05 3.76
C TYR A 52 -6.90 2.90 2.74
N LEU A 53 -5.57 2.77 2.73
CA LEU A 53 -4.69 3.36 1.73
C LEU A 53 -4.10 2.25 0.85
N LEU A 54 -4.30 2.36 -0.46
CA LEU A 54 -3.76 1.45 -1.44
C LEU A 54 -2.52 2.08 -2.08
N VAL A 55 -1.37 1.44 -1.91
CA VAL A 55 -0.10 1.88 -2.51
C VAL A 55 0.22 1.02 -3.74
N VAL A 56 0.53 1.70 -4.84
CA VAL A 56 0.77 1.10 -6.16
C VAL A 56 2.20 1.42 -6.62
N PRO A 57 3.09 0.41 -6.70
CA PRO A 57 4.43 0.60 -7.22
C PRO A 57 4.42 0.91 -8.73
N PRO A 58 5.34 1.78 -9.20
CA PRO A 58 5.49 2.04 -10.62
C PRO A 58 6.00 0.77 -11.34
N GLY A 59 5.34 0.38 -12.43
CA GLY A 59 5.76 -0.77 -13.25
C GLY A 59 5.37 -2.16 -12.72
N TYR A 60 4.96 -2.28 -11.45
CA TYR A 60 4.57 -3.56 -10.84
C TYR A 60 3.05 -3.61 -10.59
N ALA A 61 2.27 -3.73 -11.67
CA ALA A 61 0.81 -3.87 -11.56
C ALA A 61 0.36 -5.16 -10.84
N ASN A 62 1.25 -6.14 -10.66
CA ASN A 62 0.96 -7.42 -10.01
C ASN A 62 1.23 -7.42 -8.50
N LEU A 63 1.64 -6.31 -7.90
CA LEU A 63 1.88 -6.25 -6.46
C LEU A 63 1.36 -4.92 -5.92
N LEU A 64 0.32 -5.00 -5.10
CA LEU A 64 -0.32 -3.87 -4.43
C LEU A 64 -0.21 -4.04 -2.93
N PHE A 65 -0.20 -2.92 -2.20
CA PHE A 65 -0.13 -2.91 -0.74
C PHE A 65 -1.33 -2.14 -0.18
N LEU A 66 -2.12 -2.81 0.65
CA LEU A 66 -3.23 -2.20 1.37
C LEU A 66 -2.80 -1.92 2.81
N ILE A 67 -2.87 -0.67 3.21
CA ILE A 67 -2.52 -0.20 4.55
C ILE A 67 -3.82 0.10 5.30
N GLY A 68 -4.03 -0.62 6.40
CA GLY A 68 -5.11 -0.41 7.34
C GLY A 68 -4.61 -0.10 8.75
N ALA A 69 -5.56 0.15 9.65
CA ALA A 69 -5.26 0.39 11.07
C ALA A 69 -4.56 -0.82 11.72
N HIS A 70 -4.96 -2.04 11.34
CA HIS A 70 -4.48 -3.29 11.95
C HIS A 70 -3.23 -3.87 11.29
N GLY A 71 -2.80 -3.37 10.13
CA GLY A 71 -1.59 -3.87 9.47
C GLY A 71 -1.50 -3.49 7.99
N ILE A 72 -0.54 -4.11 7.30
CA ILE A 72 -0.32 -3.99 5.86
C ILE A 72 -0.51 -5.36 5.21
N VAL A 73 -1.29 -5.41 4.13
CA VAL A 73 -1.52 -6.62 3.34
C VAL A 73 -0.99 -6.39 1.93
N SER A 74 -0.07 -7.25 1.49
CA SER A 74 0.35 -7.30 0.08
C SER A 74 -0.50 -8.31 -0.70
N PHE A 75 -0.87 -7.97 -1.93
CA PHE A 75 -1.64 -8.86 -2.80
C PHE A 75 -1.45 -8.52 -4.28
N ALA A 76 -1.66 -9.51 -5.14
CA ALA A 76 -1.72 -9.32 -6.58
C ALA A 76 -3.20 -9.12 -7.01
N PRO A 77 -3.53 -8.07 -7.79
CA PRO A 77 -4.90 -7.86 -8.27
C PRO A 77 -5.37 -8.97 -9.23
N SER A 78 -4.42 -9.70 -9.83
CA SER A 78 -4.67 -10.88 -10.66
C SER A 78 -5.13 -12.10 -9.85
N GLU A 79 -4.80 -12.16 -8.56
CA GLU A 79 -5.10 -13.30 -7.67
C GLU A 79 -6.21 -12.98 -6.65
N ARG A 80 -6.31 -11.70 -6.23
CA ARG A 80 -7.21 -11.27 -5.16
C ARG A 80 -7.73 -9.86 -5.42
N THR A 81 -9.00 -9.62 -5.12
CA THR A 81 -9.59 -8.28 -5.27
C THR A 81 -9.21 -7.38 -4.09
N VAL A 82 -9.28 -6.06 -4.29
CA VAL A 82 -9.10 -5.08 -3.20
C VAL A 82 -10.11 -5.30 -2.07
N ALA A 83 -11.34 -5.73 -2.40
CA ALA A 83 -12.37 -6.01 -1.41
C ALA A 83 -11.99 -7.18 -0.49
N ASP A 84 -11.42 -8.25 -1.05
CA ASP A 84 -10.95 -9.39 -0.27
C ASP A 84 -9.72 -9.02 0.58
N ALA A 85 -8.84 -8.17 0.05
CA ALA A 85 -7.69 -7.64 0.80
C ALA A 85 -8.15 -6.77 1.99
N MET A 86 -9.18 -5.94 1.80
CA MET A 86 -9.78 -5.16 2.90
C MET A 86 -10.39 -6.08 3.96
N ALA A 87 -11.09 -7.14 3.56
CA ALA A 87 -11.65 -8.11 4.50
C ALA A 87 -10.57 -8.82 5.33
N ALA A 88 -9.39 -9.06 4.77
CA ALA A 88 -8.25 -9.65 5.47
C ALA A 88 -7.48 -8.64 6.36
N ALA A 89 -7.61 -7.34 6.08
CA ALA A 89 -6.93 -6.27 6.82
C ALA A 89 -7.77 -5.68 7.96
N ARG A 90 -9.03 -6.13 8.10
CA ARG A 90 -9.96 -5.77 9.17
C ARG A 90 -9.77 -6.65 10.40
#